data_AF-A0A554VBB6-F1
#
_entry.id   AF-A0A554VBB6-F1
#
_cell.length_a   1.000
_cell.length_b   1.000
_cell.length_c   1.000
_cell.angle_alpha   90.00
_cell.angle_beta   90.00
_cell.angle_gamma   90.00
#
_symmetry.space_group_name_H-M   'P 1'
#
loop_
_entity.id
_entity.type
_entity.pdbx_description
1 polymer ?
#
loop_
_entity_poly.entity_id
_entity_poly.type
_entity_poly.pdbx_seq_one_letter_code
_entity_poly.pdbx_strand_id
1 'polypeptide(L)'
;MEYKEYNSKHRFMSDIIKMLHLKVDLFIYNLSHDGSYELILYSWINKLYAKGKTTEEAVQLIYKARNILLLNPKKGLCSSPMSS
;
A
#
# COMPACT_ATOMS: atom_id res chain seq x y z
N MET A 1 -2.30 17.75 20.13
CA MET A 1 -2.14 18.03 18.68
C MET A 1 -2.12 16.73 17.85
N GLU A 2 -1.70 15.60 18.42
CA GLU A 2 -1.66 14.26 17.79
C GLU A 2 -3.01 13.72 17.26
N TYR A 3 -4.13 14.00 17.92
CA TYR A 3 -5.45 13.46 17.49
C TYR A 3 -5.89 13.92 16.10
N LYS A 4 -5.45 15.10 15.64
CA LYS A 4 -5.77 15.60 14.29
C LYS A 4 -4.95 14.87 13.23
N GLU A 5 -3.66 14.67 13.48
CA GLU A 5 -2.76 13.95 12.57
C GLU A 5 -3.09 12.46 12.46
N TYR A 6 -3.49 11.85 13.58
CA TYR A 6 -3.99 10.49 13.59
C TYR A 6 -5.22 10.37 12.69
N ASN A 7 -6.24 11.21 12.91
CA ASN A 7 -7.46 11.19 12.10
C ASN A 7 -7.21 11.50 10.62
N SER A 8 -6.31 12.43 10.28
CA SER A 8 -5.99 12.73 8.88
C SER A 8 -5.28 11.58 8.18
N LYS A 9 -4.37 10.89 8.87
CA LYS A 9 -3.69 9.71 8.32
C LYS A 9 -4.64 8.53 8.13
N HIS A 10 -5.51 8.27 9.11
CA HIS A 10 -6.51 7.21 9.02
C HIS A 10 -7.50 7.45 7.89
N ARG A 11 -7.95 8.70 7.72
CA ARG A 11 -8.80 9.09 6.59
C ARG A 11 -8.10 8.90 5.26
N PHE A 12 -6.87 9.42 5.11
CA PHE A 12 -6.08 9.27 3.90
C PHE A 12 -5.91 7.80 3.49
N MET A 13 -5.55 6.94 4.45
CA MET A 13 -5.41 5.51 4.21
C MET A 13 -6.73 4.84 3.84
N SER A 14 -7.82 5.14 4.56
CA SER A 14 -9.14 4.58 4.25
C SER A 14 -9.62 4.98 2.86
N ASP A 15 -9.39 6.22 2.44
CA ASP A 15 -9.81 6.73 1.14
C ASP A 15 -9.02 6.05 0.02
N ILE A 16 -7.71 5.86 0.19
CA ILE A 16 -6.88 5.09 -0.75
C ILE A 16 -7.37 3.64 -0.87
N ILE A 17 -7.60 2.95 0.24
CA ILE A 17 -8.03 1.54 0.23
C ILE A 17 -9.37 1.40 -0.51
N LYS A 18 -10.33 2.31 -0.25
CA LYS A 18 -11.63 2.34 -0.94
C LYS A 18 -11.47 2.61 -2.44
N MET A 19 -10.62 3.56 -2.84
CA MET A 19 -10.35 3.88 -4.25
C MET A 19 -9.60 2.76 -4.99
N LEU A 20 -8.88 1.91 -4.26
CA LEU A 20 -8.27 0.69 -4.79
C LEU A 20 -9.25 -0.50 -4.82
N HIS A 21 -10.53 -0.25 -4.53
CA HIS A 21 -11.60 -1.25 -4.47
C HIS A 21 -11.32 -2.40 -3.48
N LEU A 22 -10.59 -2.11 -2.41
CA LEU A 22 -10.31 -3.04 -1.33
C LEU A 22 -11.29 -2.81 -0.16
N LYS A 23 -11.64 -3.89 0.53
CA LYS A 23 -12.40 -3.83 1.78
C LYS A 23 -11.46 -3.43 2.92
N VAL A 24 -11.78 -2.35 3.63
CA VAL A 24 -10.92 -1.79 4.69
C VAL A 24 -10.75 -2.76 5.85
N ASP A 25 -11.85 -3.36 6.30
CA ASP A 25 -11.90 -4.39 7.33
C ASP A 25 -11.01 -5.59 6.99
N LEU A 26 -11.14 -6.13 5.78
CA LEU A 26 -10.31 -7.24 5.31
C LEU A 26 -8.84 -6.85 5.17
N PHE A 27 -8.56 -5.63 4.68
CA PHE A 27 -7.21 -5.12 4.55
C PHE A 27 -6.51 -5.02 5.91
N ILE A 28 -7.18 -4.47 6.92
CA ILE A 28 -6.63 -4.34 8.29
C ILE A 28 -6.44 -5.72 8.93
N TYR A 29 -7.40 -6.63 8.74
CA TYR A 29 -7.27 -8.00 9.20
C TYR A 29 -6.03 -8.66 8.61
N ASN A 30 -5.86 -8.65 7.29
CA ASN A 30 -4.70 -9.25 6.62
C ASN A 30 -3.39 -8.55 6.99
N LEU A 31 -3.40 -7.22 7.14
CA LEU A 31 -2.23 -6.47 7.58
C LEU A 31 -1.74 -6.92 8.97
N SER A 32 -2.67 -7.23 9.87
CA SER A 32 -2.37 -7.71 11.23
C SER A 32 -1.92 -9.17 11.27
N HIS A 33 -2.12 -9.92 10.18
CA HIS A 33 -1.71 -11.31 9.99
C HIS A 33 -0.55 -11.43 8.98
N ASP A 34 0.28 -10.39 8.87
CA ASP A 34 1.47 -10.35 8.02
C ASP A 34 1.23 -10.66 6.53
N GLY A 35 0.07 -10.25 6.00
CA GLY A 35 -0.21 -10.31 4.57
C GLY A 35 0.82 -9.54 3.76
N SER A 36 1.65 -10.24 2.98
CA SER A 36 2.77 -9.63 2.24
C SER A 36 2.34 -8.48 1.34
N TYR A 37 1.16 -8.59 0.73
CA TYR A 37 0.60 -7.55 -0.14
C TYR A 37 0.16 -6.32 0.68
N GLU A 38 -0.55 -6.54 1.78
CA GLU A 38 -1.04 -5.49 2.67
C GLU A 38 0.11 -4.74 3.34
N LEU A 39 1.17 -5.44 3.74
CA LEU A 39 2.40 -4.82 4.29
C LEU A 39 3.07 -3.90 3.27
N ILE A 40 3.22 -4.35 2.03
CA ILE A 40 3.78 -3.52 0.94
C ILE A 40 2.90 -2.29 0.70
N LEU A 41 1.58 -2.50 0.58
CA LEU A 41 0.64 -1.42 0.32
C LEU A 41 0.61 -0.40 1.46
N TYR A 42 0.60 -0.87 2.72
CA TYR A 42 0.67 -0.03 3.90
C TYR A 42 1.98 0.79 3.94
N SER A 43 3.12 0.17 3.59
CA SER A 43 4.40 0.88 3.48
C SER A 43 4.35 2.00 2.43
N TRP A 44 3.76 1.75 1.27
CA TRP A 44 3.60 2.76 0.23
C TRP A 44 2.68 3.91 0.67
N ILE A 45 1.53 3.59 1.25
CA ILE A 45 0.58 4.59 1.76
C ILE A 45 1.25 5.50 2.81
N ASN A 46 2.00 4.93 3.75
CA ASN A 46 2.74 5.70 4.75
C ASN A 46 3.77 6.64 4.11
N LYS A 47 4.54 6.15 3.14
CA LYS A 47 5.54 6.97 2.42
C LYS A 47 4.88 8.09 1.62
N LEU A 48 3.71 7.86 1.04
CA LEU A 48 2.98 8.87 0.27
C LEU A 48 2.36 9.93 1.19
N TYR A 49 1.82 9.52 2.34
CA TYR A 49 1.33 10.43 3.37
C TYR A 49 2.45 11.33 3.90
N ALA A 50 3.62 10.76 4.23
CA ALA A 50 4.78 11.53 4.70
C ALA A 50 5.32 12.53 3.67
N LYS A 51 5.06 12.29 2.38
CA LYS A 51 5.40 13.21 1.28
C LYS A 51 4.33 14.25 1.00
N GLY A 52 3.23 14.28 1.76
CA GLY A 52 2.12 15.20 1.59
C GLY A 52 1.36 15.02 0.27
N LYS A 53 1.34 13.79 -0.29
CA LYS A 53 0.60 13.49 -1.52
C LYS A 53 -0.90 13.53 -1.31
N THR A 54 -1.65 13.98 -2.32
CA THR A 54 -3.12 13.88 -2.26
C THR A 54 -3.55 12.42 -2.43
N THR A 55 -4.78 12.11 -2.03
CA THR A 55 -5.35 10.76 -2.16
C THR A 55 -5.32 10.30 -3.62
N GLU A 56 -5.68 11.18 -4.56
CA GLU A 56 -5.74 10.88 -5.99
C GLU A 56 -4.34 10.60 -6.56
N GLU A 57 -3.34 11.44 -6.22
CA GLU A 57 -1.95 11.22 -6.62
C GLU A 57 -1.42 9.89 -6.07
N ALA A 58 -1.71 9.61 -4.79
CA ALA A 58 -1.28 8.39 -4.13
C ALA A 58 -1.86 7.15 -4.79
N VAL A 59 -3.15 7.16 -5.13
CA VAL A 59 -3.84 6.07 -5.84
C VAL A 59 -3.20 5.84 -7.21
N GLN A 60 -2.95 6.88 -7.99
CA GLN A 60 -2.30 6.74 -9.30
C GLN A 60 -0.88 6.15 -9.18
N LEU A 61 -0.10 6.59 -8.19
CA LEU A 61 1.24 6.06 -7.94
C LEU A 61 1.21 4.59 -7.52
N ILE A 62 0.24 4.21 -6.68
CA ILE A 62 0.04 2.81 -6.28
C ILE A 62 -0.34 1.95 -7.49
N TYR A 63 -1.25 2.40 -8.36
CA TYR A 63 -1.57 1.68 -9.59
C TYR A 63 -0.35 1.51 -10.50
N LYS A 64 0.46 2.56 -10.69
CA LYS A 64 1.71 2.48 -11.44
C LYS A 64 2.70 1.48 -10.82
N ALA A 65 2.87 1.52 -9.50
CA ALA A 65 3.76 0.62 -8.79
C ALA A 65 3.30 -0.84 -8.88
N ARG A 66 1.99 -1.10 -8.73
CA ARG A 66 1.39 -2.44 -8.95
C ARG A 66 1.65 -2.93 -10.37
N ASN A 67 1.42 -2.10 -11.39
CA ASN A 67 1.67 -2.48 -12.77
C ASN A 67 3.14 -2.79 -13.02
N ILE A 68 4.08 -2.04 -12.45
CA ILE A 68 5.52 -2.33 -12.57
C ILE A 68 5.87 -3.67 -11.91
N LEU A 69 5.33 -3.94 -10.72
CA LEU A 69 5.56 -5.19 -10.00
C LEU A 69 5.02 -6.40 -10.78
N LEU A 70 3.83 -6.28 -11.36
CA LEU A 70 3.17 -7.35 -12.12
C LEU A 70 3.79 -7.56 -13.51
N LEU A 71 4.13 -6.48 -14.22
CA LEU A 71 4.67 -6.54 -15.58
C LEU A 71 6.17 -6.84 -15.63
N ASN A 72 6.87 -6.78 -14.49
CA ASN A 72 8.31 -7.00 -14.42
C ASN A 72 8.70 -8.05 -13.37
N PRO A 73 8.28 -9.33 -13.56
CA PRO A 73 8.57 -10.41 -12.61
C PRO A 73 10.08 -10.65 -12.43
N LYS A 74 10.93 -10.23 -13.38
CA LYS A 74 12.39 -10.36 -13.30
C LYS A 74 13.08 -9.36 -12.35
N LYS A 75 12.37 -8.36 -11.81
CA LYS A 75 12.90 -7.39 -10.83
C LYS A 75 12.25 -7.47 -9.45
N GLY A 76 11.21 -8.29 -9.29
CA GLY A 76 10.53 -8.47 -8.02
C GLY A 76 11.20 -9.55 -7.18
N LEU A 77 12.03 -9.13 -6.20
CA LEU A 77 12.33 -9.69 -4.86
C LEU A 77 12.36 -11.20 -4.57
N CYS A 78 12.07 -12.09 -5.50
CA CYS A 78 12.20 -13.54 -5.35
C CYS A 78 13.30 -13.98 -6.31
N SER A 79 14.54 -14.05 -5.81
CA SER A 79 15.52 -14.96 -6.40
C SER A 79 14.93 -16.36 -6.27
N SER A 80 14.56 -17.00 -7.38
CA SER A 80 14.27 -18.43 -7.39
C SER A 80 15.41 -19.14 -6.66
N PRO A 81 15.14 -20.00 -5.66
CA PRO A 81 16.19 -20.85 -5.14
C PRO A 81 16.64 -21.72 -6.31
N MET A 82 17.90 -21.55 -6.74
CA MET A 82 18.53 -22.52 -7.63
C MET A 82 18.51 -23.85 -6.89
N SER A 83 17.60 -24.72 -7.28
CA SER A 83 17.67 -26.15 -6.99
C SER A 83 19.00 -26.64 -7.56
N SER A 84 19.97 -26.87 -6.67
CA SER A 84 21.19 -27.63 -6.94
C SER A 84 20.91 -29.11 -6.69
#